data_AF-A0A2V7VIF2-F1
#
_entry.id   AF-A0A2V7VIF2-F1
#
_cell.length_a   1.000
_cell.length_b   1.000
_cell.length_c   1.000
_cell.angle_alpha   90.00
_cell.angle_beta   90.00
_cell.angle_gamma   90.00
#
_symmetry.space_group_name_H-M   'P 1'
#
loop_
_entity.id
_entity.type
_entity.pdbx_description
1 polymer ?
#
loop_
_entity_poly.entity_id
_entity_poly.type
_entity_poly.pdbx_seq_one_letter_code
_entity_poly.pdbx_strand_id
1 'polypeptide(L)'
;MGPTIATVLCADWAGSARGREVFSAVVGERSVRRIPVPAGGWDVEAAVKVARDCSTTGGVLLGFDAPLGVPRSFWEAATAGLDPRPRHFAEWLHGLDPRFFDTVPGREDWSIRRPFFAVPHRAEGGLTAFVRAAARQRVDLWRAVDRRVGGKPPFVVAGIPGSVGSAARDLWRSLPPHRERGEVGVWPFDGSIEALLTNNKVAVAEIYPALAYARALAPQAVPRGRK
;
A
#
# COMPACT_ATOMS: atom_id res chain seq x y z
N MET A 1 11.04 24.90 13.28
CA MET A 1 11.46 23.52 12.91
C MET A 1 10.19 22.76 12.55
N GLY A 2 10.11 22.20 11.34
CA GLY A 2 8.95 21.38 10.93
C GLY A 2 8.88 20.06 11.72
N PRO A 3 7.75 19.35 11.71
CA PRO A 3 7.66 18.07 12.39
C PRO A 3 8.68 17.08 11.82
N THR A 4 9.50 16.51 12.70
CA THR A 4 10.45 15.45 12.35
C THR A 4 9.83 14.08 12.59
N ILE A 5 10.18 13.11 11.75
CA ILE A 5 9.84 11.70 11.99
C ILE A 5 10.65 11.22 13.20
N ALA A 6 9.98 10.94 14.31
CA ALA A 6 10.58 10.37 15.51
C ALA A 6 10.62 8.83 15.43
N THR A 7 9.57 8.24 14.85
CA THR A 7 9.42 6.78 14.75
C THR A 7 8.99 6.37 13.34
N VAL A 8 9.61 5.31 12.82
CA VAL A 8 9.14 4.62 11.61
C VAL A 8 8.62 3.24 12.03
N LEU A 9 7.36 2.96 11.74
CA LEU A 9 6.78 1.64 11.88
C LEU A 9 6.79 0.95 10.52
N CYS A 10 7.40 -0.23 10.44
CA CYS A 10 7.41 -1.07 9.25
C CYS A 10 6.52 -2.28 9.51
N ALA A 11 5.38 -2.34 8.83
CA ALA A 11 4.44 -3.44 8.90
C ALA A 11 4.66 -4.38 7.70
N ASP A 12 5.21 -5.56 7.96
CA ASP A 12 5.21 -6.67 7.00
C ASP A 12 3.76 -7.17 6.88
N TRP A 13 3.14 -6.94 5.72
CA TRP A 13 1.70 -7.05 5.56
C TRP A 13 1.30 -8.22 4.66
N ALA A 14 0.65 -9.20 5.25
CA ALA A 14 0.08 -10.33 4.54
C ALA A 14 -1.45 -10.23 4.43
N GLY A 15 -2.04 -11.01 3.51
CA GLY A 15 -3.49 -11.16 3.38
C GLY A 15 -4.17 -11.79 4.60
N SER A 16 -3.42 -12.48 5.46
CA SER A 16 -3.91 -13.07 6.71
C SER A 16 -3.14 -12.53 7.91
N ALA A 17 -3.82 -12.41 9.05
CA ALA A 17 -3.22 -11.86 10.27
C ALA A 17 -2.02 -12.68 10.80
N ARG A 18 -1.98 -13.99 10.54
CA ARG A 18 -0.95 -14.91 11.04
C ARG A 18 0.45 -14.62 10.49
N GLY A 19 0.55 -13.94 9.35
CA GLY A 19 1.83 -13.61 8.70
C GLY A 19 2.27 -12.16 8.85
N ARG A 20 1.56 -11.36 9.66
CA ARG A 20 1.82 -9.93 9.79
C ARG A 20 2.75 -9.67 10.97
N GLU A 21 3.68 -8.75 10.77
CA GLU A 21 4.64 -8.31 11.79
C GLU A 21 4.83 -6.80 11.73
N VAL A 22 5.07 -6.16 12.88
CA VAL A 22 5.37 -4.73 12.93
C VAL A 22 6.67 -4.51 13.68
N PHE A 23 7.56 -3.74 13.06
CA PHE A 23 8.82 -3.30 13.64
C PHE A 23 8.81 -1.80 13.82
N SER A 24 9.36 -1.32 14.93
CA SER A 24 9.56 0.09 15.21
C SER A 24 11.03 0.45 15.12
N ALA A 25 11.33 1.51 14.37
CA ALA A 25 12.62 2.16 14.32
C ALA A 25 12.50 3.55 14.96
N VAL A 26 13.15 3.76 16.11
CA VAL A 26 13.21 5.06 16.77
C VAL A 26 14.42 5.81 16.24
N VAL A 27 14.18 6.89 15.50
CA VAL A 27 15.22 7.56 14.69
C VAL A 27 16.33 8.13 15.57
N GLY A 28 15.97 8.79 16.67
CA GLY A 28 16.94 9.39 17.60
C GLY A 28 17.79 8.36 18.33
N GLU A 29 17.22 7.19 18.66
CA GLU A 29 17.93 6.10 19.34
C GLU A 29 18.74 5.22 18.38
N ARG A 30 18.45 5.30 17.08
CA ARG A 30 18.97 4.37 16.06
C ARG A 30 18.72 2.91 16.42
N SER A 31 17.58 2.63 17.07
CA SER A 31 17.20 1.29 17.52
C SER A 31 16.06 0.75 16.67
N VAL A 32 16.07 -0.56 16.43
CA VAL A 32 14.98 -1.29 15.76
C VAL A 32 14.49 -2.39 16.69
N ARG A 33 13.17 -2.48 16.88
CA ARG A 33 12.55 -3.45 17.78
C ARG A 33 11.32 -4.03 17.11
N ARG A 34 11.11 -5.34 17.28
CA ARG A 34 9.83 -5.97 16.95
C ARG A 34 8.80 -5.56 17.99
N ILE A 35 7.62 -5.13 17.53
CA ILE A 35 6.50 -4.83 18.43
C ILE A 35 5.79 -6.15 18.77
N PRO A 36 5.48 -6.40 20.05
CA PRO A 36 4.73 -7.59 20.44
C PRO A 36 3.40 -7.70 19.68
N VAL A 37 3.09 -8.90 19.20
CA VAL A 37 1.85 -9.17 18.47
C VAL A 37 0.64 -8.97 19.42
N PRO A 38 -0.37 -8.17 19.04
CA PRO A 38 -1.59 -8.02 19.82
C PRO A 38 -2.32 -9.35 20.00
N ALA A 39 -3.15 -9.49 21.05
CA ALA A 39 -3.87 -10.74 21.34
C ALA A 39 -4.79 -11.21 20.18
N GLY A 40 -5.32 -10.28 19.38
CA GLY A 40 -6.11 -10.56 18.17
C GLY A 40 -5.30 -10.70 16.87
N GLY A 41 -3.97 -10.61 16.95
CA GLY A 41 -3.10 -10.46 15.78
C GLY A 41 -3.05 -9.02 15.26
N TRP A 42 -2.31 -8.82 14.17
CA TRP A 42 -2.21 -7.51 13.52
C TRP A 42 -3.34 -7.29 12.51
N ASP A 43 -4.05 -6.18 12.66
CA ASP A 43 -4.91 -5.56 11.68
C ASP A 43 -4.58 -4.06 11.56
N VAL A 44 -5.22 -3.37 10.61
CA VAL A 44 -4.93 -1.95 10.36
C VAL A 44 -5.25 -1.10 11.60
N GLU A 45 -6.31 -1.43 12.34
CA GLU A 45 -6.68 -0.74 13.58
C GLU A 45 -5.58 -0.86 14.64
N ALA A 46 -5.07 -2.06 14.90
CA ALA A 46 -3.98 -2.28 15.84
C ALA A 46 -2.69 -1.56 15.41
N ALA A 47 -2.35 -1.58 14.11
CA ALA A 47 -1.18 -0.88 13.59
C ALA A 47 -1.31 0.65 13.73
N VAL A 48 -2.48 1.21 13.41
CA VAL A 48 -2.78 2.65 13.57
C VAL A 48 -2.78 3.04 15.04
N LYS A 49 -3.34 2.21 15.93
CA LYS A 49 -3.30 2.44 17.37
C LYS A 49 -1.86 2.56 17.88
N VAL A 50 -0.99 1.62 17.52
CA VAL A 50 0.43 1.67 17.90
C VAL A 50 1.12 2.89 17.33
N ALA A 51 0.83 3.27 16.07
CA ALA A 51 1.36 4.48 15.47
C ALA A 51 0.95 5.75 16.24
N ARG A 52 -0.31 5.82 16.65
CA ARG A 52 -0.83 6.92 17.46
C ARG A 52 -0.18 6.98 18.83
N ASP A 53 -0.01 5.85 19.50
CA ASP A 53 0.66 5.77 20.81
C ASP A 53 2.12 6.28 20.70
N CYS A 54 2.83 5.88 19.63
CA CYS A 54 4.18 6.37 19.33
C CYS A 54 4.23 7.85 18.92
N SER A 55 3.11 8.45 18.49
CA SER A 55 3.09 9.84 18.00
C SER A 55 3.18 10.91 19.09
N THR A 56 3.12 10.49 20.36
CA THR A 56 3.29 11.36 21.53
C THR A 56 4.70 11.95 21.63
N THR A 57 5.71 11.31 21.04
CA THR A 57 7.10 11.74 21.05
C THR A 57 7.54 12.42 19.74
N GLY A 58 6.66 12.50 18.73
CA GLY A 58 6.93 13.13 17.45
C GLY A 58 6.13 12.52 16.30
N GLY A 59 6.43 12.91 15.06
CA GLY A 59 5.76 12.36 13.88
C GLY A 59 6.07 10.88 13.68
N VAL A 60 5.09 10.11 13.21
CA VAL A 60 5.23 8.67 12.92
C VAL A 60 4.97 8.41 11.45
N LEU A 61 5.89 7.67 10.81
CA LEU A 61 5.67 7.09 9.49
C LEU A 61 5.27 5.62 9.66
N LEU A 62 4.02 5.28 9.35
CA LEU A 62 3.50 3.92 9.35
C LEU A 62 3.55 3.36 7.92
N GLY A 63 4.56 2.57 7.63
CA GLY A 63 4.76 1.93 6.34
C GLY A 63 4.20 0.52 6.29
N PHE A 64 3.37 0.20 5.29
CA PHE A 64 2.88 -1.16 5.03
C PHE A 64 3.58 -1.78 3.83
N ASP A 65 4.01 -3.03 3.93
CA ASP A 65 4.44 -3.86 2.79
C ASP A 65 3.22 -4.34 1.99
N ALA A 66 2.48 -3.36 1.47
CA ALA A 66 1.30 -3.56 0.67
C ALA A 66 1.14 -2.37 -0.30
N PRO A 67 0.74 -2.62 -1.56
CA PRO A 67 0.47 -1.57 -2.52
C PRO A 67 -0.45 -0.48 -2.00
N LEU A 68 -0.12 0.79 -2.25
CA LEU A 68 -1.04 1.91 -2.18
C LEU A 68 -1.19 2.57 -3.56
N GLY A 69 -2.43 2.82 -3.96
CA GLY A 69 -2.73 3.37 -5.28
C GLY A 69 -2.96 2.32 -6.36
N VAL A 70 -3.44 2.81 -7.50
CA VAL A 70 -3.80 2.01 -8.68
C VAL A 70 -3.00 2.48 -9.91
N PRO A 71 -2.93 1.67 -10.98
CA PRO A 71 -2.38 2.11 -12.25
C PRO A 71 -3.07 3.38 -12.78
N ARG A 72 -2.33 4.25 -13.47
CA ARG A 72 -2.88 5.52 -13.99
C ARG A 72 -4.09 5.31 -14.90
N SER A 73 -4.00 4.38 -15.86
CA SER A 73 -5.12 4.05 -16.74
C SER A 73 -6.31 3.46 -15.97
N PHE A 74 -6.05 2.72 -14.89
CA PHE A 74 -7.12 2.21 -14.02
C PHE A 74 -7.82 3.38 -13.33
N TRP A 75 -7.08 4.30 -12.74
CA TRP A 75 -7.61 5.51 -12.10
C TRP A 75 -8.48 6.31 -13.05
N GLU A 76 -7.98 6.59 -14.25
CA GLU A 76 -8.71 7.31 -15.28
C GLU A 76 -10.03 6.63 -15.61
N ALA A 77 -10.02 5.32 -15.87
CA ALA A 77 -11.21 4.57 -16.21
C ALA A 77 -12.20 4.44 -15.03
N ALA A 78 -11.71 4.22 -13.81
CA ALA A 78 -12.53 4.08 -12.60
C ALA A 78 -13.22 5.38 -12.17
N THR A 79 -12.68 6.53 -12.58
CA THR A 79 -13.17 7.84 -12.16
C THR A 79 -13.83 8.64 -13.29
N ALA A 80 -13.85 8.13 -14.53
CA ALA A 80 -14.32 8.84 -15.73
C ALA A 80 -15.80 9.28 -15.73
N GLY A 81 -16.60 8.80 -14.78
CA GLY A 81 -18.02 9.15 -14.65
C GLY A 81 -18.46 9.46 -13.23
N LEU A 82 -17.52 9.74 -12.32
CA LEU A 82 -17.85 10.16 -10.95
C LEU A 82 -18.00 11.67 -10.89
N ASP A 83 -19.08 12.14 -10.28
CA ASP A 83 -19.35 13.56 -10.03
C ASP A 83 -19.78 13.77 -8.56
N PRO A 84 -18.98 14.46 -7.73
CA PRO A 84 -17.67 15.01 -8.05
C PRO A 84 -16.63 13.91 -8.28
N ARG A 85 -15.67 14.17 -9.17
CA ARG A 85 -14.53 13.29 -9.36
C ARG A 85 -13.60 13.38 -8.14
N PRO A 86 -13.24 12.25 -7.49
CA PRO A 86 -12.28 12.27 -6.39
C PRO A 86 -10.92 12.84 -6.84
N ARG A 87 -10.25 13.62 -5.98
CA ARG A 87 -8.99 14.28 -6.36
C ARG A 87 -7.83 13.31 -6.44
N HIS A 88 -7.85 12.26 -5.63
CA HIS A 88 -6.78 11.27 -5.54
C HIS A 88 -7.28 9.93 -4.99
N PHE A 89 -6.42 8.92 -5.05
CA PHE A 89 -6.72 7.55 -4.65
C PHE A 89 -7.28 7.44 -3.22
N ALA A 90 -6.67 8.11 -2.23
CA ALA A 90 -7.10 8.00 -0.84
C ALA A 90 -8.53 8.55 -0.60
N GLU A 91 -8.97 9.54 -1.38
CA GLU A 91 -10.35 10.05 -1.34
C GLU A 91 -11.32 9.09 -2.04
N TRP A 92 -10.91 8.55 -3.18
CA TRP A 92 -11.70 7.58 -3.93
C TRP A 92 -11.98 6.28 -3.16
N LEU A 93 -11.02 5.81 -2.35
CA LEU A 93 -11.18 4.59 -1.55
C LEU A 93 -12.42 4.62 -0.63
N HIS A 94 -12.79 5.78 -0.09
CA HIS A 94 -13.93 5.93 0.80
C HIS A 94 -15.26 5.60 0.12
N GLY A 95 -15.40 5.95 -1.16
CA GLY A 95 -16.65 5.82 -1.91
C GLY A 95 -16.83 4.48 -2.63
N LEU A 96 -16.00 3.49 -2.36
CA LEU A 96 -16.04 2.20 -3.07
C LEU A 96 -17.19 1.30 -2.60
N ASP A 97 -17.89 0.71 -3.57
CA ASP A 97 -18.82 -0.40 -3.30
C ASP A 97 -18.04 -1.56 -2.63
N PRO A 98 -18.52 -2.17 -1.53
CA PRO A 98 -17.85 -3.29 -0.88
C PRO A 98 -17.46 -4.44 -1.83
N ARG A 99 -18.22 -4.67 -2.90
CA ARG A 99 -17.94 -5.67 -3.95
C ARG A 99 -16.71 -5.35 -4.78
N PHE A 100 -16.20 -4.12 -4.72
CA PHE A 100 -14.90 -3.77 -5.30
C PHE A 100 -13.80 -4.70 -4.80
N PHE A 101 -13.89 -5.11 -3.54
CA PHE A 101 -12.90 -5.97 -2.89
C PHE A 101 -13.16 -7.47 -3.10
N ASP A 102 -14.19 -7.86 -3.85
CA ASP A 102 -14.43 -9.26 -4.18
C ASP A 102 -13.32 -9.79 -5.07
N THR A 103 -12.88 -11.02 -4.81
CA THR A 103 -12.02 -11.74 -5.75
C THR A 103 -12.89 -12.37 -6.82
N VAL A 104 -12.68 -11.99 -8.08
CA VAL A 104 -13.35 -12.64 -9.21
C VAL A 104 -12.66 -13.98 -9.53
N PRO A 105 -13.44 -15.04 -9.85
CA PRO A 105 -12.89 -16.37 -10.08
C PRO A 105 -12.31 -16.54 -11.50
N GLY A 106 -12.76 -15.72 -12.46
CA GLY A 106 -12.36 -15.82 -13.85
C GLY A 106 -12.18 -14.47 -14.54
N ARG A 107 -11.50 -14.49 -15.68
CA ARG A 107 -11.22 -13.29 -16.50
C ARG A 107 -12.47 -12.63 -17.08
N GLU A 108 -13.54 -13.40 -17.30
CA GLU A 108 -14.79 -12.89 -17.87
C GLU A 108 -15.58 -12.07 -16.83
N ASP A 109 -15.35 -12.34 -15.54
CA ASP A 109 -15.93 -11.59 -14.42
C ASP A 109 -15.11 -10.35 -14.06
N TRP A 110 -13.91 -10.22 -14.62
CA TRP A 110 -13.01 -9.11 -14.31
C TRP A 110 -13.56 -7.80 -14.87
N SER A 111 -13.61 -6.76 -14.04
CA SER A 111 -13.94 -5.41 -14.47
C SER A 111 -13.27 -4.37 -13.57
N ILE A 112 -13.27 -3.11 -14.01
CA ILE A 112 -12.83 -1.98 -13.18
C ILE A 112 -13.59 -1.93 -11.84
N ARG A 113 -14.84 -2.38 -11.79
CA ARG A 113 -15.66 -2.40 -10.56
C ARG A 113 -15.36 -3.58 -9.65
N ARG A 114 -14.72 -4.64 -10.15
CA ARG A 114 -14.32 -5.84 -9.38
C ARG A 114 -12.93 -6.28 -9.84
N PRO A 115 -11.89 -5.49 -9.52
CA PRO A 115 -10.60 -5.65 -10.17
C PRO A 115 -9.73 -6.73 -9.56
N PHE A 116 -10.02 -7.19 -8.33
CA PHE A 116 -9.23 -8.22 -7.66
C PHE A 116 -9.53 -9.61 -8.21
N PHE A 117 -8.50 -10.39 -8.51
CA PHE A 117 -8.67 -11.72 -9.09
C PHE A 117 -7.66 -12.73 -8.55
N ALA A 118 -8.05 -14.00 -8.56
CA ALA A 118 -7.13 -15.12 -8.39
C ALA A 118 -6.81 -15.73 -9.76
N VAL A 119 -5.57 -16.18 -9.96
CA VAL A 119 -5.18 -16.92 -11.17
C VAL A 119 -5.29 -18.41 -10.87
N PRO A 120 -6.26 -19.15 -11.43
CA PRO A 120 -6.42 -20.56 -11.12
C PRO A 120 -5.21 -21.38 -11.61
N HIS A 121 -4.81 -22.36 -10.81
CA HIS A 121 -3.75 -23.30 -11.18
C HIS A 121 -4.22 -24.10 -12.41
N ARG A 122 -3.54 -23.95 -13.56
CA ARG A 122 -3.90 -24.52 -14.89
C ARG A 122 -4.94 -23.75 -15.72
N ALA A 123 -5.30 -22.53 -15.34
CA ALA A 123 -6.13 -21.70 -16.23
C ALA A 123 -5.40 -21.39 -17.53
N GLU A 124 -6.07 -21.61 -18.67
CA GLU A 124 -5.56 -21.24 -19.98
C GLU A 124 -5.24 -19.73 -20.02
N GLY A 125 -4.01 -19.41 -20.39
CA GLY A 125 -3.51 -18.02 -20.45
C GLY A 125 -3.09 -17.40 -19.12
N GLY A 126 -3.33 -18.04 -17.96
CA GLY A 126 -2.87 -17.58 -16.65
C GLY A 126 -3.10 -16.09 -16.39
N LEU A 127 -2.06 -15.37 -15.91
CA LEU A 127 -2.11 -13.91 -15.71
C LEU A 127 -2.40 -13.14 -17.01
N THR A 128 -1.85 -13.58 -18.14
CA THR A 128 -2.03 -12.93 -19.45
C THR A 128 -3.49 -12.84 -19.85
N ALA A 129 -4.33 -13.79 -19.42
CA ALA A 129 -5.76 -13.76 -19.68
C ALA A 129 -6.45 -12.54 -19.01
N PHE A 130 -6.08 -12.22 -17.77
CA PHE A 130 -6.56 -11.04 -17.06
C PHE A 130 -5.97 -9.74 -17.62
N VAL A 131 -4.71 -9.75 -18.06
CA VAL A 131 -4.10 -8.61 -18.77
C VAL A 131 -4.89 -8.27 -20.03
N ARG A 132 -5.27 -9.28 -20.81
CA ARG A 132 -6.11 -9.09 -22.01
C ARG A 132 -7.50 -8.56 -21.65
N ALA A 133 -8.12 -9.07 -20.58
CA ALA A 133 -9.41 -8.57 -20.10
C ALA A 133 -9.33 -7.08 -19.71
N ALA A 134 -8.29 -6.68 -18.98
CA ALA A 134 -8.02 -5.29 -18.63
C ALA A 134 -7.75 -4.40 -19.85
N ALA A 135 -6.98 -4.89 -20.82
CA ALA A 135 -6.68 -4.16 -22.05
C ALA A 135 -7.95 -3.87 -22.88
N ARG A 136 -8.96 -4.75 -22.87
CA ARG A 136 -10.27 -4.48 -23.52
C ARG A 136 -11.00 -3.27 -22.91
N GLN A 137 -10.74 -2.99 -21.62
CA GLN A 137 -11.23 -1.80 -20.92
C GLN A 137 -10.20 -0.65 -20.95
N ARG A 138 -9.15 -0.75 -21.79
CA ARG A 138 -8.04 0.20 -21.91
C ARG A 138 -7.27 0.43 -20.61
N VAL A 139 -7.18 -0.60 -19.78
CA VAL A 139 -6.53 -0.56 -18.47
C VAL A 139 -5.26 -1.41 -18.46
N ASP A 140 -4.15 -0.81 -18.02
CA ASP A 140 -2.97 -1.51 -17.54
C ASP A 140 -3.18 -1.97 -16.08
N LEU A 141 -2.71 -3.18 -15.76
CA LEU A 141 -2.76 -3.75 -14.42
C LEU A 141 -1.55 -3.34 -13.56
N TRP A 142 -0.45 -2.87 -14.15
CA TRP A 142 0.74 -2.49 -13.40
C TRP A 142 0.82 -0.98 -13.16
N ARG A 143 1.22 -0.58 -11.95
CA ARG A 143 1.68 0.77 -11.68
C ARG A 143 3.08 0.94 -12.28
N ALA A 144 3.48 2.20 -12.50
CA ALA A 144 4.82 2.50 -13.01
C ALA A 144 5.92 1.97 -12.08
N VAL A 145 5.71 2.05 -10.76
CA VAL A 145 6.62 1.51 -9.75
C VAL A 145 6.70 -0.02 -9.80
N ASP A 146 5.57 -0.71 -9.98
CA ASP A 146 5.55 -2.19 -10.10
C ASP A 146 6.44 -2.64 -11.27
N ARG A 147 6.36 -1.96 -12.42
CA ARG A 147 7.22 -2.27 -13.58
C ARG A 147 8.71 -2.04 -13.28
N ARG A 148 9.04 -0.95 -12.57
CA ARG A 148 10.43 -0.59 -12.25
C ARG A 148 11.10 -1.57 -11.30
N VAL A 149 10.35 -2.12 -10.34
CA VAL A 149 10.88 -3.03 -9.30
C VAL A 149 10.62 -4.50 -9.61
N GLY A 150 10.05 -4.83 -10.79
CA GLY A 150 9.67 -6.20 -11.12
C GLY A 150 8.52 -6.76 -10.26
N GLY A 151 7.70 -5.88 -9.70
CA GLY A 151 6.55 -6.20 -8.85
C GLY A 151 5.38 -6.83 -9.61
N LYS A 152 4.42 -7.34 -8.83
CA LYS A 152 3.16 -7.89 -9.36
C LYS A 152 2.06 -6.81 -9.36
N PRO A 153 1.03 -6.93 -10.21
CA PRO A 153 -0.12 -6.05 -10.15
C PRO A 153 -0.76 -6.04 -8.75
N PRO A 154 -1.25 -4.89 -8.26
CA PRO A 154 -1.88 -4.78 -6.95
C PRO A 154 -3.19 -5.55 -6.84
N PHE A 155 -3.75 -6.02 -7.95
CA PHE A 155 -5.04 -6.71 -7.98
C PHE A 155 -4.94 -8.25 -7.97
N VAL A 156 -3.75 -8.83 -8.13
CA VAL A 156 -3.58 -10.30 -8.11
C VAL A 156 -3.60 -10.77 -6.67
N VAL A 157 -4.66 -11.47 -6.26
CA VAL A 157 -4.88 -11.92 -4.87
C VAL A 157 -4.15 -13.24 -4.59
N ALA A 158 -4.16 -14.16 -5.56
CA ALA A 158 -3.61 -15.50 -5.42
C ALA A 158 -3.23 -16.13 -6.78
N GLY A 159 -2.53 -17.25 -6.75
CA GLY A 159 -2.18 -18.06 -7.92
C GLY A 159 -0.91 -17.65 -8.66
N ILE A 160 -0.28 -16.54 -8.25
CA ILE A 160 1.01 -16.08 -8.78
C ILE A 160 1.96 -15.88 -7.58
N PRO A 161 3.15 -16.52 -7.55
CA PRO A 161 4.14 -16.27 -6.51
C PRO A 161 4.50 -14.79 -6.40
N GLY A 162 4.55 -14.28 -5.15
CA GLY A 162 4.79 -12.86 -4.87
C GLY A 162 3.60 -11.94 -5.15
N SER A 163 2.39 -12.49 -5.29
CA SER A 163 1.16 -11.70 -5.44
C SER A 163 0.86 -10.89 -4.18
N VAL A 164 0.59 -9.60 -4.35
CA VAL A 164 0.40 -8.64 -3.26
C VAL A 164 -1.06 -8.21 -3.06
N GLY A 165 -1.97 -8.69 -3.91
CA GLY A 165 -3.34 -8.19 -3.93
C GLY A 165 -4.18 -8.57 -2.71
N SER A 166 -3.84 -9.65 -2.01
CA SER A 166 -4.47 -9.94 -0.72
C SER A 166 -4.15 -8.88 0.33
N ALA A 167 -2.88 -8.43 0.39
CA ALA A 167 -2.42 -7.40 1.32
C ALA A 167 -2.95 -6.01 0.92
N ALA A 168 -2.89 -5.66 -0.37
CA ALA A 168 -3.46 -4.42 -0.90
C ALA A 168 -4.95 -4.32 -0.58
N ARG A 169 -5.73 -5.38 -0.86
CA ARG A 169 -7.17 -5.43 -0.57
C ARG A 169 -7.46 -5.19 0.90
N ASP A 170 -6.76 -5.89 1.79
CA ASP A 170 -6.96 -5.79 3.23
C ASP A 170 -6.68 -4.37 3.75
N LEU A 171 -5.55 -3.79 3.34
CA LEU A 171 -5.18 -2.42 3.69
C LEU A 171 -6.21 -1.41 3.15
N TRP A 172 -6.57 -1.50 1.86
CA TRP A 172 -7.47 -0.54 1.21
C TRP A 172 -8.88 -0.57 1.77
N ARG A 173 -9.36 -1.75 2.19
CA ARG A 173 -10.67 -1.89 2.82
C ARG A 173 -10.71 -1.28 4.21
N SER A 174 -9.60 -1.35 4.95
CA SER A 174 -9.56 -1.02 6.38
C SER A 174 -9.08 0.40 6.66
N LEU A 175 -8.35 1.02 5.72
CA LEU A 175 -7.76 2.35 5.89
C LEU A 175 -8.76 3.54 5.90
N PRO A 176 -9.86 3.56 5.11
CA PRO A 176 -10.72 4.74 5.00
C PRO A 176 -11.26 5.29 6.33
N PRO A 177 -11.79 4.45 7.26
CA PRO A 177 -12.31 4.96 8.53
C PRO A 177 -11.26 5.72 9.37
N HIS A 178 -9.99 5.31 9.33
CA HIS A 178 -8.91 5.99 10.04
C HIS A 178 -8.58 7.34 9.43
N ARG A 179 -8.57 7.40 8.09
CA ARG A 179 -8.35 8.64 7.35
C ARG A 179 -9.47 9.64 7.61
N GLU A 180 -10.73 9.20 7.61
CA GLU A 180 -11.90 10.05 7.88
C GLU A 180 -11.90 10.64 9.29
N ARG A 181 -11.50 9.84 10.28
CA ARG A 181 -11.34 10.32 11.67
C ARG A 181 -10.12 11.24 11.86
N GLY A 182 -9.33 11.47 10.81
CA GLY A 182 -8.11 12.27 10.86
C GLY A 182 -6.95 11.61 11.61
N GLU A 183 -7.08 10.33 11.97
CA GLU A 183 -6.06 9.58 12.72
C GLU A 183 -4.78 9.38 11.92
N VAL A 184 -4.91 9.33 10.59
CA VAL A 184 -3.80 9.15 9.66
C VAL A 184 -4.00 10.00 8.40
N GLY A 185 -2.89 10.39 7.78
CA GLY A 185 -2.86 10.87 6.40
C GLY A 185 -2.15 9.88 5.49
N VAL A 186 -2.62 9.69 4.25
CA VAL A 186 -2.06 8.70 3.31
C VAL A 186 -1.10 9.37 2.33
N TRP A 187 0.19 9.13 2.48
CA TRP A 187 1.23 9.63 1.58
C TRP A 187 1.33 8.75 0.32
N PRO A 188 1.50 9.33 -0.88
CA PRO A 188 1.63 10.75 -1.20
C PRO A 188 0.30 11.45 -1.59
N PHE A 189 -0.85 10.84 -1.29
CA PHE A 189 -2.15 11.28 -1.82
C PHE A 189 -2.74 12.47 -1.06
N ASP A 190 -2.65 12.47 0.27
CA ASP A 190 -3.21 13.52 1.13
C ASP A 190 -2.29 14.73 1.28
N GLY A 191 -1.09 14.69 0.69
CA GLY A 191 -0.13 15.79 0.69
C GLY A 191 1.32 15.37 0.93
N SER A 192 2.18 16.37 1.13
CA SER A 192 3.59 16.17 1.51
C SER A 192 3.69 15.53 2.89
N ILE A 193 4.73 14.74 3.14
CA ILE A 193 4.92 14.05 4.42
C ILE A 193 4.95 15.04 5.60
N GLU A 194 5.54 16.23 5.43
CA GLU A 194 5.62 17.28 6.44
C GLU A 194 4.23 17.79 6.85
N ALA A 195 3.34 17.97 5.87
CA ALA A 195 1.96 18.38 6.10
C ALA A 195 1.18 17.29 6.86
N LEU A 196 1.37 16.01 6.47
CA LEU A 196 0.70 14.89 7.15
C LEU A 196 1.19 14.73 8.60
N LEU A 197 2.49 14.86 8.84
CA LEU A 197 3.05 14.81 10.21
C LEU A 197 2.64 16.02 11.05
N THR A 198 2.32 17.16 10.42
CA THR A 198 1.78 18.35 11.10
C THR A 198 0.33 18.12 11.50
N ASN A 199 -0.50 17.67 10.55
CA ASN A 199 -1.95 17.64 10.67
C ASN A 199 -2.48 16.37 11.35
N ASN A 200 -1.85 15.21 11.09
CA ASN A 200 -2.32 13.90 11.54
C ASN A 200 -1.41 13.25 12.57
N LYS A 201 -0.16 13.71 12.68
CA LYS A 201 0.95 13.07 13.43
C LYS A 201 1.38 11.70 12.90
N VAL A 202 0.49 10.96 12.24
CA VAL A 202 0.77 9.68 11.59
C VAL A 202 0.59 9.80 10.08
N ALA A 203 1.65 9.53 9.32
CA ALA A 203 1.62 9.39 7.87
C ALA A 203 1.67 7.90 7.50
N VAL A 204 0.69 7.41 6.75
CA VAL A 204 0.66 6.05 6.19
C VAL A 204 1.33 6.05 4.83
N ALA A 205 2.19 5.07 4.56
CA ALA A 205 2.89 4.91 3.29
C ALA A 205 3.00 3.44 2.86
N GLU A 206 3.25 3.20 1.58
CA GLU A 206 3.69 1.91 1.07
C GLU A 206 5.21 1.80 1.26
N ILE A 207 5.69 0.64 1.70
CA ILE A 207 7.11 0.30 1.69
C ILE A 207 7.39 -0.78 0.64
N TYR A 208 8.63 -0.76 0.13
CA TYR A 208 9.16 -1.79 -0.76
C TYR A 208 10.40 -2.38 -0.09
N PRO A 209 10.29 -3.46 0.71
CA PRO A 209 11.42 -4.03 1.42
C PRO A 209 12.59 -4.37 0.50
N ALA A 210 12.33 -4.97 -0.66
CA ALA A 210 13.37 -5.28 -1.65
C ALA A 210 14.14 -4.04 -2.13
N LEU A 211 13.45 -2.92 -2.36
CA LEU A 211 14.08 -1.66 -2.77
C LEU A 211 14.84 -1.02 -1.60
N ALA A 212 14.31 -1.11 -0.38
CA ALA A 212 14.96 -0.62 0.83
C ALA A 212 16.29 -1.36 1.07
N TYR A 213 16.30 -2.69 0.96
CA TYR A 213 17.52 -3.49 1.04
C TYR A 213 18.50 -3.16 -0.09
N ALA A 214 18.03 -3.08 -1.33
CA ALA A 214 18.87 -2.70 -2.46
C ALA A 214 19.52 -1.33 -2.24
N ARG A 215 18.78 -0.36 -1.67
CA ARG A 215 19.32 0.97 -1.37
C ARG A 215 20.28 0.98 -0.18
N ALA A 216 20.00 0.20 0.87
CA ALA A 216 20.86 0.09 2.05
C ALA A 216 22.18 -0.62 1.75
N LEU A 217 22.17 -1.60 0.85
CA LEU A 217 23.34 -2.36 0.43
C LEU A 217 24.06 -1.75 -0.78
N ALA A 218 23.46 -0.78 -1.46
CA ALA A 218 24.12 -0.07 -2.54
C ALA A 218 25.40 0.58 -2.00
N PRO A 219 26.57 0.37 -2.64
CA PRO A 219 27.79 1.02 -2.20
C PRO A 219 27.54 2.53 -2.19
N GLN A 220 27.65 3.14 -1.02
CA GLN A 220 27.59 4.59 -0.93
C GLN A 220 28.69 5.11 -1.84
N ALA A 221 28.31 5.86 -2.88
CA ALA A 221 29.29 6.45 -3.78
C ALA A 221 30.21 7.34 -2.93
N VAL A 222 31.40 6.83 -2.61
CA VAL A 222 32.51 7.66 -2.15
C VAL A 222 32.66 8.75 -3.21
N PRO A 223 32.57 10.04 -2.87
CA PRO A 223 32.75 11.09 -3.85
C PRO A 223 34.12 10.89 -4.47
N ARG A 224 34.16 10.53 -5.76
CA ARG A 224 35.42 10.55 -6.50
C ARG A 224 35.81 12.01 -6.58
N GLY A 225 36.73 12.42 -5.71
CA GLY A 225 37.42 13.69 -5.81
C GLY A 225 37.94 13.84 -7.23
N ARG A 226 37.56 14.93 -7.88
CA ARG A 226 38.15 15.33 -9.16
C ARG A 226 39.67 15.44 -8.94
N LYS A 227 40.43 14.66 -9.70
CA LYS A 227 41.80 15.02 -10.06
C LYS A 227 41.74 15.81 -11.36
#